data_AF-A0A929ANQ2-F1
#
_entry.id   AF-A0A929ANQ2-F1
#
_cell.length_a   1.000
_cell.length_b   1.000
_cell.length_c   1.000
_cell.angle_alpha   90.00
_cell.angle_beta   90.00
_cell.angle_gamma   90.00
#
_symmetry.space_group_name_H-M   'P 1'
#
loop_
_entity.id
_entity.type
_entity.pdbx_description
1 polymer ?
#
loop_
_entity_poly.entity_id
_entity_poly.type
_entity_poly.pdbx_seq_one_letter_code
_entity_poly.pdbx_strand_id
1 'polypeptide(L)'
;MKSSSIYSSFTGLALKIVGLIMILSALIDYIILVIPSPGVNPLQSEWQLNLTTQLVDRGVIPMVGIAFLIAGYWISNAGSAAPSEPKSSVSDLRFWVFLISSLLGLIFLLLVPLHFNNVRLQSNQALEQITQRAEQAETQLEAQTQQIDVLLKDPQRLQELEQAIESGQVQGEQLARLQALREQLQTLKQDPEALTQRVEQAQTQIRSGKQEAEERARAQAWKTGIRTGISSLLLAIGYSVIGWMGLRSLAG
;
A
#
# COMPACT_ATOMS: atom_id res chain seq x y z
N MET A 1 -23.95 45.68 -26.26
CA MET A 1 -23.90 44.91 -25.00
C MET A 1 -22.61 45.25 -24.27
N LYS A 2 -22.65 46.15 -23.27
CA LYS A 2 -21.51 46.57 -22.44
C LYS A 2 -21.68 45.97 -21.04
N SER A 3 -21.39 44.68 -20.89
CA SER A 3 -21.48 43.99 -19.60
C SER A 3 -20.23 43.16 -19.27
N SER A 4 -19.16 43.23 -20.06
CA SER A 4 -18.14 42.16 -20.07
C SER A 4 -16.81 42.46 -19.37
N SER A 5 -16.51 43.71 -18.97
CA SER A 5 -15.17 44.06 -18.43
C SER A 5 -15.04 43.89 -16.90
N ILE A 6 -16.09 44.17 -16.12
CA ILE A 6 -16.03 44.09 -14.66
C ILE A 6 -16.01 42.62 -14.20
N TYR A 7 -16.86 41.78 -14.82
CA TYR A 7 -16.92 40.36 -14.51
C TYR A 7 -15.66 39.60 -14.94
N SER A 8 -14.98 40.01 -16.02
CA SER A 8 -13.70 39.37 -16.43
C SER A 8 -12.59 39.67 -15.43
N SER A 9 -12.50 40.90 -14.92
CA SER A 9 -11.48 41.29 -13.92
C SER A 9 -11.71 40.60 -12.58
N PHE A 10 -12.95 40.55 -12.09
CA PHE A 10 -13.28 39.82 -10.87
C PHE A 10 -13.03 38.31 -11.00
N THR A 11 -13.43 37.70 -12.13
CA THR A 11 -13.23 36.27 -12.39
C THR A 11 -11.73 35.91 -12.46
N GLY A 12 -10.92 36.73 -13.13
CA GLY A 12 -9.48 36.53 -13.18
C GLY A 12 -8.81 36.64 -11.81
N LEU A 13 -9.24 37.58 -10.97
CA LEU A 13 -8.75 37.74 -9.60
C LEU A 13 -9.16 36.57 -8.70
N ALA A 14 -10.41 36.12 -8.79
CA ALA A 14 -10.91 34.96 -8.05
C ALA A 14 -10.12 33.68 -8.40
N LEU A 15 -9.88 33.42 -9.69
CA LEU A 15 -9.08 32.27 -10.15
C LEU A 15 -7.63 32.32 -9.64
N LYS A 16 -7.00 33.50 -9.64
CA LYS A 16 -5.65 33.68 -9.09
C LYS A 16 -5.60 33.40 -7.60
N ILE A 17 -6.56 33.92 -6.82
CA ILE A 17 -6.62 33.72 -5.36
C ILE A 17 -6.88 32.26 -5.04
N VAL A 18 -7.89 31.64 -5.64
CA VAL A 18 -8.23 30.23 -5.41
C VAL A 18 -7.06 29.34 -5.82
N GLY A 19 -6.47 29.59 -6.99
CA GLY A 19 -5.31 28.84 -7.46
C GLY A 19 -4.11 28.96 -6.52
N LEU A 20 -3.81 30.16 -6.04
CA LEU A 20 -2.73 30.41 -5.08
C LEU A 20 -2.98 29.69 -3.75
N ILE A 21 -4.19 29.78 -3.20
CA ILE A 21 -4.56 29.10 -1.95
C ILE A 21 -4.39 27.59 -2.11
N MET A 22 -4.88 26.99 -3.21
CA MET A 22 -4.75 25.55 -3.46
C MET A 22 -3.28 25.10 -3.52
N ILE A 23 -2.42 25.87 -4.19
CA ILE A 23 -0.98 25.57 -4.26
C ILE A 23 -0.36 25.64 -2.87
N LEU A 24 -0.59 26.73 -2.13
CA LEU A 24 0.01 26.94 -0.81
C LEU A 24 -0.48 25.89 0.20
N SER A 25 -1.77 25.59 0.23
CA SER A 25 -2.34 24.57 1.10
C SER A 25 -1.74 23.19 0.81
N ALA A 26 -1.61 22.81 -0.47
CA ALA A 26 -1.00 21.54 -0.83
C ALA A 26 0.50 21.47 -0.48
N LEU A 27 1.24 22.57 -0.65
CA LEU A 27 2.66 22.62 -0.28
C LEU A 27 2.86 22.49 1.23
N ILE A 28 2.02 23.15 2.03
CA ILE A 28 2.06 23.00 3.49
C ILE A 28 1.79 21.55 3.89
N ASP A 29 0.76 20.93 3.30
CA ASP A 29 0.45 19.52 3.50
C ASP A 29 1.65 18.61 3.15
N TYR A 30 2.35 18.89 2.06
CA TYR A 30 3.54 18.12 1.67
C TYR A 30 4.70 18.29 2.65
N ILE A 31 4.93 19.51 3.14
CA ILE A 31 5.98 19.77 4.15
C ILE A 31 5.68 18.98 5.43
N ILE A 32 4.43 18.99 5.88
CA ILE A 32 4.00 18.25 7.07
C ILE A 32 4.17 16.74 6.85
N LEU A 33 3.82 16.25 5.66
CA LEU A 33 3.89 14.83 5.31
C LEU A 33 5.34 14.30 5.26
N VAL A 34 6.30 15.10 4.77
CA VAL A 34 7.71 14.72 4.66
C VAL A 34 8.39 14.60 6.03
N ILE A 35 7.85 15.24 7.07
CA ILE A 35 8.40 15.14 8.42
C ILE A 35 7.92 13.82 9.05
N PRO A 36 8.81 12.84 9.32
CA PRO A 36 8.41 11.61 9.97
C PRO A 36 7.91 11.89 11.39
N SER A 37 6.82 11.21 11.78
CA SER A 37 6.33 11.27 13.15
C SER A 37 7.38 10.70 14.13
N PRO A 38 7.48 11.23 15.36
CA PRO A 38 8.45 10.75 16.35
C PRO A 38 8.36 9.23 16.54
N GLY A 39 9.48 8.52 16.37
CA GLY A 39 9.56 7.05 16.51
C GLY A 39 9.47 6.25 15.20
N VAL A 40 9.28 6.89 14.05
CA VAL A 40 9.25 6.21 12.73
C VAL A 40 10.60 6.37 12.01
N ASN A 41 11.18 5.26 11.55
CA ASN A 41 12.41 5.27 10.78
C ASN A 41 12.13 5.60 9.30
N PRO A 42 12.67 6.69 8.73
CA PRO A 42 12.43 7.08 7.34
C PRO A 42 13.07 6.11 6.32
N LEU A 43 13.94 5.21 6.77
CA LEU A 43 14.53 4.16 5.95
C LEU A 43 13.64 2.90 5.84
N GLN A 44 12.56 2.78 6.62
CA GLN A 44 11.66 1.62 6.52
C GLN A 44 10.73 1.76 5.31
N SER A 45 10.51 0.65 4.61
CA SER A 45 9.66 0.58 3.41
C SER A 45 8.24 1.09 3.67
N GLU A 46 7.68 0.89 4.86
CA GLU A 46 6.32 1.30 5.21
C GLU A 46 6.13 2.83 5.20
N TRP A 47 7.06 3.58 5.81
CA TRP A 47 6.99 5.04 5.82
C TRP A 47 7.13 5.59 4.40
N GLN A 48 8.07 5.07 3.61
CA GLN A 48 8.30 5.51 2.25
C GLN A 48 7.10 5.21 1.33
N LEU A 49 6.46 4.05 1.50
CA LEU A 49 5.25 3.68 0.75
C LEU A 49 4.08 4.59 1.10
N ASN A 50 3.90 4.89 2.39
CA ASN A 50 2.83 5.77 2.85
C ASN A 50 3.05 7.22 2.36
N LEU A 51 4.27 7.73 2.51
CA LEU A 51 4.68 9.04 1.98
C LEU A 51 4.37 9.13 0.49
N THR A 52 4.86 8.16 -0.30
CA THR A 52 4.71 8.16 -1.76
C THR A 52 3.24 8.10 -2.16
N THR A 53 2.46 7.23 -1.53
CA THR A 53 1.02 7.09 -1.83
C THR A 53 0.27 8.39 -1.52
N GLN A 54 0.50 8.99 -0.36
CA GLN A 54 -0.16 10.25 0.03
C GLN A 54 0.25 11.43 -0.86
N LEU A 55 1.54 11.53 -1.23
CA LEU A 55 2.03 12.59 -2.10
C LEU A 55 1.40 12.48 -3.50
N VAL A 56 1.27 11.26 -4.02
CA VAL A 56 0.66 10.99 -5.33
C VAL A 56 -0.84 11.25 -5.29
N ASP A 57 -1.56 10.76 -4.27
CA ASP A 57 -3.01 10.94 -4.15
C ASP A 57 -3.41 12.42 -4.05
N ARG A 58 -2.58 13.25 -3.40
CA ARG A 58 -2.79 14.71 -3.28
C ARG A 58 -2.13 15.52 -4.40
N GLY A 59 -1.34 14.86 -5.24
CA GLY A 59 -0.56 15.43 -6.35
C GLY A 59 -1.35 16.30 -7.32
N VAL A 60 -2.64 16.01 -7.50
CA VAL A 60 -3.55 16.70 -8.42
C VAL A 60 -3.95 18.09 -7.91
N ILE A 61 -4.07 18.27 -6.59
CA ILE A 61 -4.55 19.53 -5.99
C ILE A 61 -3.68 20.74 -6.39
N PRO A 62 -2.34 20.72 -6.21
CA PRO A 62 -1.52 21.83 -6.66
C PRO A 62 -1.57 22.05 -8.17
N MET A 63 -1.71 20.97 -8.97
CA MET A 63 -1.78 21.08 -10.44
C MET A 63 -3.02 21.85 -10.89
N VAL A 64 -4.18 21.56 -10.28
CA VAL A 64 -5.42 22.31 -10.53
C VAL A 64 -5.26 23.77 -10.09
N GLY A 65 -4.60 24.01 -8.96
CA GLY A 65 -4.29 25.36 -8.50
C GLY A 65 -3.44 26.15 -9.51
N ILE A 66 -2.43 25.50 -10.10
CA ILE A 66 -1.60 26.09 -11.17
C ILE A 66 -2.45 26.39 -12.41
N ALA A 67 -3.33 25.49 -12.82
CA ALA A 67 -4.21 25.71 -13.96
C ALA A 67 -5.14 26.92 -13.74
N PHE A 68 -5.73 27.07 -12.56
CA PHE A 68 -6.54 28.24 -12.20
C PHE A 68 -5.72 29.52 -12.19
N LEU A 69 -4.50 29.49 -11.66
CA LEU A 69 -3.62 30.65 -11.64
C LEU A 69 -3.31 31.10 -13.08
N ILE A 70 -2.92 30.17 -13.96
CA ILE A 70 -2.65 30.46 -15.39
C ILE A 70 -3.90 31.02 -16.09
N ALA A 71 -5.06 30.37 -15.92
CA ALA A 71 -6.33 30.82 -16.50
C ALA A 71 -6.70 32.24 -16.00
N GLY A 72 -6.51 32.51 -14.71
CA GLY A 72 -6.74 33.82 -14.13
C GLY A 72 -5.85 34.91 -14.71
N TYR A 73 -4.55 34.61 -14.94
CA TYR A 73 -3.66 35.54 -15.65
C TYR A 73 -4.09 35.77 -17.09
N TRP A 74 -4.51 34.72 -17.81
CA TRP A 74 -4.97 34.85 -19.18
C TRP A 74 -6.22 35.76 -19.29
N ILE A 75 -7.21 35.56 -18.42
CA ILE A 75 -8.44 36.36 -18.40
C ILE A 75 -8.17 37.83 -18.02
N SER A 76 -7.30 38.08 -17.03
CA SER A 76 -6.94 39.45 -16.65
C SER A 76 -6.21 40.20 -17.78
N ASN A 77 -5.37 39.50 -18.54
CA ASN A 77 -4.60 40.10 -19.63
C ASN A 77 -5.48 40.34 -20.87
N ALA A 78 -6.45 39.46 -21.14
CA ALA A 78 -7.39 39.62 -22.27
C ALA A 78 -8.31 40.86 -22.15
N GLY A 79 -8.53 41.39 -20.94
CA GLY A 79 -9.34 42.58 -20.70
C GLY A 79 -8.56 43.90 -20.58
N SER A 80 -7.22 43.86 -20.62
CA SER A 80 -6.37 45.02 -20.33
C SER A 80 -5.68 45.49 -21.62
N ALA A 81 -6.09 46.63 -22.17
CA ALA A 81 -5.52 47.23 -23.39
C ALA A 81 -4.24 48.05 -23.16
N ALA A 82 -3.70 48.07 -21.93
CA ALA A 82 -2.49 48.82 -21.58
C ALA A 82 -1.25 47.92 -21.73
N PRO A 83 -0.16 48.42 -22.33
CA PRO A 83 1.09 47.67 -22.45
C PRO A 83 1.68 47.48 -21.04
N SER A 84 1.79 46.23 -20.61
CA SER A 84 2.41 45.86 -19.33
C SER A 84 3.88 46.30 -19.35
N GLU A 85 4.30 47.08 -18.35
CA GLU A 85 5.72 47.41 -18.16
C GLU A 85 6.57 46.12 -18.04
N PRO A 86 7.82 46.12 -18.53
CA PRO A 86 8.71 44.97 -18.49
C PRO A 86 9.12 44.68 -17.04
N LYS A 87 8.29 43.91 -16.34
CA LYS A 87 8.58 43.42 -15.00
C LYS A 87 9.58 42.26 -15.11
N SER A 88 10.66 42.31 -14.34
CA SER A 88 11.69 41.27 -14.37
C SER A 88 11.08 39.89 -14.09
N SER A 89 11.45 38.88 -14.89
CA SER A 89 10.84 37.54 -14.83
C SER A 89 10.92 36.89 -13.45
N VAL A 90 11.90 37.24 -12.61
CA VAL A 90 12.08 36.68 -11.25
C VAL A 90 11.13 37.30 -10.21
N SER A 91 10.61 38.50 -10.47
CA SER A 91 9.59 39.15 -9.64
C SER A 91 8.16 38.78 -10.07
N ASP A 92 8.03 37.97 -11.12
CA ASP A 92 6.75 37.43 -11.55
C ASP A 92 6.43 36.16 -10.75
N LEU A 93 5.27 36.16 -10.08
CA LEU A 93 4.77 34.98 -9.35
C LEU A 93 4.67 33.75 -10.27
N ARG A 94 4.42 33.94 -11.57
CA ARG A 94 4.34 32.86 -12.57
C ARG A 94 5.66 32.09 -12.69
N PHE A 95 6.81 32.78 -12.58
CA PHE A 95 8.11 32.13 -12.65
C PHE A 95 8.28 31.12 -11.52
N TRP A 96 7.98 31.52 -10.27
CA TRP A 96 8.03 30.63 -9.11
C TRP A 96 7.07 29.46 -9.23
N VAL A 97 5.88 29.69 -9.76
CA VAL A 97 4.89 28.63 -10.00
C VAL A 97 5.41 27.60 -11.01
N PHE A 98 6.00 28.04 -12.12
CA PHE A 98 6.55 27.11 -13.11
C PHE A 98 7.82 26.40 -12.63
N LEU A 99 8.66 27.07 -11.85
CA LEU A 99 9.83 26.47 -11.21
C LEU A 99 9.41 25.35 -10.24
N ILE A 100 8.44 25.63 -9.37
CA ILE A 100 7.86 24.64 -8.45
C ILE A 100 7.22 23.50 -9.25
N SER A 101 6.49 23.80 -10.32
CA SER A 101 5.91 22.77 -11.21
C SER A 101 6.98 21.84 -11.76
N SER A 102 8.08 22.38 -12.29
CA SER A 102 9.19 21.57 -12.81
C SER A 102 9.82 20.70 -11.72
N LEU A 103 10.04 21.26 -10.53
CA LEU A 103 10.57 20.54 -9.38
C LEU A 103 9.64 19.39 -8.94
N LEU A 104 8.33 19.64 -8.84
CA LEU A 104 7.34 18.60 -8.52
C LEU A 104 7.33 17.50 -9.58
N GLY A 105 7.44 17.86 -10.87
CA GLY A 105 7.53 16.91 -11.97
C GLY A 105 8.71 15.95 -11.80
N LEU A 106 9.88 16.48 -11.44
CA LEU A 106 11.07 15.69 -11.15
C LEU A 106 10.88 14.80 -9.91
N ILE A 107 10.29 15.33 -8.84
CA ILE A 107 10.00 14.55 -7.62
C ILE A 107 9.08 13.37 -7.96
N PHE A 108 7.96 13.61 -8.65
CA PHE A 108 7.04 12.55 -9.03
C PHE A 108 7.66 11.51 -9.96
N LEU A 109 8.57 11.93 -10.85
CA LEU A 109 9.32 11.00 -11.69
C LEU A 109 10.24 10.08 -10.87
N LEU A 110 10.91 10.63 -9.86
CA LEU A 110 11.83 9.90 -8.99
C LEU A 110 11.09 8.96 -8.02
N LEU A 111 9.85 9.29 -7.64
CA LEU A 111 9.00 8.42 -6.83
C LEU A 111 8.61 7.13 -7.54
N VAL A 112 8.57 7.10 -8.88
CA VAL A 112 8.20 5.89 -9.65
C VAL A 112 9.15 4.72 -9.35
N PRO A 113 10.46 4.79 -9.63
CA PRO A 113 11.36 3.67 -9.35
C PRO A 113 11.44 3.34 -7.86
N LEU A 114 11.35 4.35 -6.98
CA LEU A 114 11.36 4.17 -5.53
C LEU A 114 10.15 3.37 -5.05
N HIS A 115 8.93 3.73 -5.50
CA HIS A 115 7.70 3.04 -5.15
C HIS A 115 7.72 1.58 -5.61
N PHE A 116 8.12 1.33 -6.85
CA PHE A 116 8.21 -0.03 -7.39
C PHE A 116 9.19 -0.90 -6.59
N ASN A 117 10.36 -0.35 -6.22
CA ASN A 117 11.31 -1.08 -5.41
C ASN A 117 10.75 -1.42 -4.02
N ASN A 118 10.05 -0.47 -3.38
CA ASN A 118 9.50 -0.66 -2.04
C ASN A 118 8.32 -1.64 -2.03
N VAL A 119 7.43 -1.57 -3.02
CA VAL A 119 6.34 -2.54 -3.20
C VAL A 119 6.90 -3.94 -3.40
N ARG A 120 7.99 -4.08 -4.18
CA ARG A 120 8.67 -5.35 -4.36
C ARG A 120 9.27 -5.88 -3.05
N LEU A 121 9.94 -5.03 -2.27
CA LEU A 121 10.50 -5.43 -0.97
C LEU A 121 9.41 -5.90 -0.01
N GLN A 122 8.30 -5.15 0.10
CA GLN A 122 7.17 -5.53 0.94
C GLN A 122 6.52 -6.85 0.47
N SER A 123 6.35 -7.02 -0.85
CA SER A 123 5.82 -8.26 -1.42
C SER A 123 6.73 -9.45 -1.12
N ASN A 124 8.05 -9.30 -1.24
CA ASN A 124 9.00 -10.38 -0.94
C ASN A 124 8.96 -10.77 0.54
N GLN A 125 8.91 -9.78 1.44
CA GLN A 125 8.76 -10.03 2.88
C GLN A 125 7.44 -10.77 3.20
N ALA A 126 6.33 -10.37 2.57
CA ALA A 126 5.06 -11.06 2.74
C ALA A 126 5.12 -12.52 2.23
N LEU A 127 5.71 -12.76 1.06
CA LEU A 127 5.88 -14.11 0.50
C LEU A 127 6.78 -14.99 1.37
N GLU A 128 7.84 -14.42 1.94
CA GLU A 128 8.73 -15.12 2.87
C GLU A 128 8.00 -15.52 4.16
N GLN A 129 7.21 -14.61 4.74
CA GLN A 129 6.40 -14.92 5.92
C GLN A 129 5.33 -15.98 5.64
N ILE A 130 4.67 -15.94 4.47
CA ILE A 130 3.70 -16.96 4.05
C ILE A 130 4.39 -18.33 3.92
N THR A 131 5.57 -18.34 3.31
CA THR A 131 6.37 -19.56 3.14
C THR A 131 6.78 -20.14 4.49
N GLN A 132 7.34 -19.33 5.38
CA GLN A 132 7.74 -19.77 6.72
C GLN A 132 6.56 -20.30 7.54
N ARG A 133 5.38 -19.65 7.47
CA ARG A 133 4.18 -20.13 8.17
C ARG A 133 3.70 -21.47 7.63
N ALA A 134 3.73 -21.66 6.31
CA ALA A 134 3.36 -22.92 5.69
C ALA A 134 4.34 -24.04 6.08
N GLU A 135 5.65 -23.79 6.02
CA GLU A 135 6.68 -24.75 6.44
C GLU A 135 6.55 -25.13 7.92
N GLN A 136 6.29 -24.16 8.79
CA GLN A 136 6.03 -24.43 10.21
C GLN A 136 4.77 -25.27 10.42
N ALA A 137 3.70 -25.02 9.65
CA ALA A 137 2.47 -25.78 9.73
C ALA A 137 2.66 -27.22 9.23
N GLU A 138 3.39 -27.42 8.12
CA GLU A 138 3.74 -28.75 7.61
C GLU A 138 4.62 -29.50 8.61
N THR A 139 5.63 -28.86 9.20
CA THR A 139 6.50 -29.47 10.23
C THR A 139 5.71 -29.90 11.46
N GLN A 140 4.76 -29.07 11.92
CA GLN A 140 3.90 -29.40 13.07
C GLN A 140 2.96 -30.56 12.74
N LEU A 141 2.41 -30.60 11.53
CA LEU A 141 1.55 -31.69 11.06
C LEU A 141 2.33 -33.01 10.99
N GLU A 142 3.55 -32.99 10.45
CA GLU A 142 4.42 -34.17 10.41
C GLU A 142 4.79 -34.66 11.81
N ALA A 143 5.17 -33.76 12.72
CA ALA A 143 5.49 -34.11 14.10
C ALA A 143 4.28 -34.71 14.84
N GLN A 144 3.09 -34.17 14.65
CA GLN A 144 1.85 -34.70 15.23
C GLN A 144 1.52 -36.08 14.64
N THR A 145 1.69 -36.25 13.34
CA THR A 145 1.45 -37.53 12.64
C THR A 145 2.40 -38.61 13.13
N GLN A 146 3.70 -38.31 13.28
CA GLN A 146 4.68 -39.24 13.81
C GLN A 146 4.37 -39.64 15.26
N GLN A 147 3.94 -38.70 16.11
CA GLN A 147 3.51 -39.01 17.48
C GLN A 147 2.31 -39.96 17.49
N ILE A 148 1.30 -39.72 16.64
CA ILE A 148 0.13 -40.59 16.53
C ILE A 148 0.54 -41.98 16.02
N ASP A 149 1.39 -42.07 15.00
CA ASP A 149 1.88 -43.33 14.44
C ASP A 149 2.67 -44.16 15.49
N VAL A 150 3.51 -43.51 16.29
CA VAL A 150 4.23 -44.15 17.41
C VAL A 150 3.24 -44.67 18.46
N LEU A 151 2.25 -43.87 18.86
CA LEU A 151 1.22 -44.28 19.82
C LEU A 151 0.38 -45.47 19.32
N LEU A 152 0.05 -45.51 18.02
CA LEU A 152 -0.71 -46.60 17.42
C LEU A 152 0.09 -47.91 17.38
N LYS A 153 1.41 -47.82 17.18
CA LYS A 153 2.34 -48.96 17.11
C LYS A 153 2.82 -49.47 18.47
N ASP A 154 2.59 -48.72 19.55
CA ASP A 154 2.96 -49.14 20.92
C ASP A 154 1.74 -49.70 21.69
N PRO A 155 1.58 -51.04 21.75
CA PRO A 155 0.45 -51.67 22.44
C PRO A 155 0.48 -51.47 23.96
N GLN A 156 1.64 -51.23 24.57
CA GLN A 156 1.74 -51.03 26.03
C GLN A 156 1.17 -49.68 26.44
N ARG A 157 1.42 -48.62 25.66
CA ARG A 157 0.89 -47.27 25.92
C ARG A 157 -0.62 -47.18 25.79
N LEU A 158 -1.19 -47.94 24.86
CA LEU A 158 -2.64 -48.03 24.72
C LEU A 158 -3.25 -48.78 25.90
N GLN A 159 -2.62 -49.86 26.37
CA GLN A 159 -3.04 -50.56 27.58
C GLN A 159 -2.95 -49.68 28.84
N GLU A 160 -1.92 -48.84 28.99
CA GLU A 160 -1.82 -47.86 30.08
C GLU A 160 -2.97 -46.84 30.04
N LEU A 161 -3.34 -46.37 28.84
CA LEU A 161 -4.46 -45.45 28.63
C LEU A 161 -5.80 -46.11 29.02
N GLU A 162 -6.00 -47.38 28.60
CA GLU A 162 -7.18 -48.18 28.96
C GLU A 162 -7.26 -48.39 30.48
N GLN A 163 -6.14 -48.75 31.12
CA GLN A 163 -6.07 -48.95 32.57
C GLN A 163 -6.30 -47.66 33.37
N ALA A 164 -5.82 -46.50 32.89
CA ALA A 164 -6.06 -45.22 33.53
C ALA A 164 -7.55 -44.81 33.50
N ILE A 165 -8.25 -45.13 32.41
CA ILE A 165 -9.70 -44.88 32.28
C ILE A 165 -10.50 -45.88 33.12
N GLU A 166 -10.14 -47.17 33.11
CA GLU A 166 -10.87 -48.23 33.84
C GLU A 166 -10.64 -48.22 35.35
N SER A 167 -9.46 -47.79 35.81
CA SER A 167 -9.13 -47.70 37.24
C SER A 167 -9.87 -46.58 37.98
N GLY A 168 -10.61 -45.72 37.28
CA GLY A 168 -11.36 -44.61 37.87
C GLY A 168 -10.46 -43.49 38.45
N GLN A 169 -9.17 -43.50 38.11
CA GLN A 169 -8.17 -42.59 38.66
C GLN A 169 -8.31 -41.15 38.12
N VAL A 170 -9.00 -40.99 36.98
CA VAL A 170 -9.28 -39.72 36.31
C VAL A 170 -10.77 -39.47 36.34
N GLN A 171 -11.22 -38.29 36.77
CA GLN A 171 -12.65 -37.96 36.90
C GLN A 171 -12.96 -36.58 36.28
N GLY A 172 -14.22 -36.35 35.94
CA GLY A 172 -14.68 -35.07 35.38
C GLY A 172 -14.22 -34.82 33.93
N GLU A 173 -13.84 -33.59 33.62
CA GLU A 173 -13.48 -33.11 32.26
C GLU A 173 -12.28 -33.88 31.66
N GLN A 174 -11.40 -34.37 32.52
CA GLN A 174 -10.19 -35.10 32.12
C GLN A 174 -10.51 -36.51 31.62
N LEU A 175 -11.53 -37.16 32.18
CA LEU A 175 -12.00 -38.46 31.73
C LEU A 175 -12.70 -38.34 30.36
N ALA A 176 -13.48 -37.27 30.13
CA ALA A 176 -14.10 -37.01 28.84
C ALA A 176 -13.06 -36.79 27.72
N ARG A 177 -11.96 -36.07 27.99
CA ARG A 177 -10.85 -35.92 27.03
C ARG A 177 -10.14 -37.25 26.72
N LEU A 178 -9.89 -38.06 27.74
CA LEU A 178 -9.23 -39.36 27.56
C LEU A 178 -10.11 -40.36 26.81
N GLN A 179 -11.42 -40.35 27.05
CA GLN A 179 -12.39 -41.16 26.30
C GLN A 179 -12.45 -40.73 24.82
N ALA A 180 -12.52 -39.42 24.54
CA ALA A 180 -12.50 -38.92 23.17
C ALA A 180 -11.20 -39.31 22.44
N LEU A 181 -10.05 -39.21 23.13
CA LEU A 181 -8.76 -39.63 22.58
C LEU A 181 -8.72 -41.15 22.31
N ARG A 182 -9.29 -41.97 23.20
CA ARG A 182 -9.41 -43.42 23.02
C ARG A 182 -10.24 -43.77 21.78
N GLU A 183 -11.43 -43.19 21.63
CA GLU A 183 -12.30 -43.39 20.47
C GLU A 183 -11.60 -43.02 19.17
N GLN A 184 -10.87 -41.90 19.19
CA GLN A 184 -10.12 -41.43 18.03
C GLN A 184 -8.95 -42.35 17.67
N LEU A 185 -8.25 -42.92 18.67
CA LEU A 185 -7.18 -43.89 18.42
C LEU A 185 -7.71 -45.26 17.99
N GLN A 186 -8.86 -45.71 18.51
CA GLN A 186 -9.48 -46.98 18.10
C GLN A 186 -9.99 -46.92 16.66
N THR A 187 -10.59 -45.80 16.24
CA THR A 187 -11.01 -45.60 14.85
C THR A 187 -9.82 -45.59 13.90
N LEU A 188 -8.72 -44.92 14.26
CA LEU A 188 -7.47 -44.93 13.47
C LEU A 188 -6.75 -46.29 13.47
N LYS A 189 -6.91 -47.12 14.52
CA LYS A 189 -6.41 -48.50 14.54
C LYS A 189 -7.17 -49.43 13.59
N GLN A 190 -8.48 -49.24 13.48
CA GLN A 190 -9.34 -50.05 12.59
C GLN A 190 -9.18 -49.62 11.12
N ASP A 191 -8.87 -48.35 10.89
CA ASP A 191 -8.66 -47.78 9.56
C ASP A 191 -7.36 -46.94 9.52
N PRO A 192 -6.20 -47.58 9.29
CA PRO A 192 -4.93 -46.86 9.17
C PRO A 192 -4.87 -45.96 7.93
N GLU A 193 -5.67 -46.21 6.89
CA GLU A 193 -5.75 -45.34 5.71
C GLU A 193 -6.44 -44.01 6.05
N ALA A 194 -7.37 -43.99 7.01
CA ALA A 194 -8.02 -42.76 7.48
C ALA A 194 -7.02 -41.76 8.08
N LEU A 195 -5.92 -42.20 8.70
CA LEU A 195 -4.86 -41.31 9.18
C LEU A 195 -4.16 -40.64 8.00
N THR A 196 -3.71 -41.44 7.02
CA THR A 196 -3.03 -40.95 5.81
C THR A 196 -3.92 -39.99 5.04
N GLN A 197 -5.20 -40.30 4.88
CA GLN A 197 -6.16 -39.45 4.18
C GLN A 197 -6.35 -38.10 4.89
N ARG A 198 -6.43 -38.09 6.24
CA ARG A 198 -6.53 -36.83 7.00
C ARG A 198 -5.27 -35.99 6.89
N VAL A 199 -4.10 -36.61 6.90
CA VAL A 199 -2.81 -35.93 6.73
C VAL A 199 -2.70 -35.34 5.32
N GLU A 200 -3.05 -36.10 4.29
CA GLU A 200 -3.09 -35.61 2.91
C GLU A 200 -4.08 -34.45 2.75
N GLN A 201 -5.26 -34.53 3.37
CA GLN A 201 -6.23 -33.43 3.36
C GLN A 201 -5.68 -32.19 4.07
N ALA A 202 -5.09 -32.33 5.25
CA ALA A 202 -4.50 -31.23 6.01
C ALA A 202 -3.33 -30.59 5.25
N GLN A 203 -2.46 -31.40 4.65
CA GLN A 203 -1.36 -30.92 3.82
C GLN A 203 -1.87 -30.19 2.57
N THR A 204 -2.91 -30.71 1.93
CA THR A 204 -3.57 -30.05 0.79
C THR A 204 -4.18 -28.71 1.19
N GLN A 205 -4.78 -28.62 2.39
CA GLN A 205 -5.30 -27.36 2.93
C GLN A 205 -4.18 -26.35 3.22
N ILE A 206 -3.05 -26.78 3.78
CA ILE A 206 -1.89 -25.91 4.02
C ILE A 206 -1.34 -25.39 2.69
N ARG A 207 -1.19 -26.26 1.69
CA ARG A 207 -0.66 -25.89 0.36
C ARG A 207 -1.59 -24.98 -0.43
N SER A 208 -2.89 -25.28 -0.44
CA SER A 208 -3.88 -24.41 -1.08
C SER A 208 -3.98 -23.06 -0.37
N GLY A 209 -3.95 -23.05 0.97
CA GLY A 209 -3.90 -21.81 1.76
C GLY A 209 -2.64 -20.97 1.50
N LYS A 210 -1.48 -21.63 1.36
CA LYS A 210 -0.23 -20.98 0.94
C LYS A 210 -0.38 -20.35 -0.43
N GLN A 211 -0.83 -21.11 -1.44
CA GLN A 211 -1.02 -20.62 -2.80
C GLN A 211 -1.98 -19.43 -2.86
N GLU A 212 -3.12 -19.51 -2.19
CA GLU A 212 -4.10 -18.42 -2.16
C GLU A 212 -3.54 -17.16 -1.47
N ALA A 213 -2.79 -17.33 -0.38
CA ALA A 213 -2.14 -16.22 0.30
C ALA A 213 -1.04 -15.57 -0.57
N GLU A 214 -0.25 -16.37 -1.28
CA GLU A 214 0.76 -15.87 -2.22
C GLU A 214 0.13 -15.10 -3.38
N GLU A 215 -0.94 -15.63 -3.96
CA GLU A 215 -1.70 -14.97 -5.03
C GLU A 215 -2.27 -13.63 -4.56
N ARG A 216 -2.88 -13.61 -3.36
CA ARG A 216 -3.40 -12.38 -2.76
C ARG A 216 -2.29 -11.35 -2.52
N ALA A 217 -1.15 -11.76 -1.98
CA ALA A 217 -0.01 -10.87 -1.74
C ALA A 217 0.53 -10.28 -3.06
N ARG A 218 0.68 -11.11 -4.11
CA ARG A 218 1.10 -10.67 -5.44
C ARG A 218 0.08 -9.74 -6.10
N ALA A 219 -1.21 -10.07 -6.01
CA ALA A 219 -2.28 -9.25 -6.56
C ALA A 219 -2.36 -7.88 -5.87
N GLN A 220 -2.20 -7.83 -4.56
CA GLN A 220 -2.14 -6.57 -3.80
C GLN A 220 -0.91 -5.74 -4.19
N ALA A 221 0.26 -6.36 -4.27
CA ALA A 221 1.49 -5.69 -4.72
C ALA A 221 1.32 -5.11 -6.14
N TRP A 222 0.72 -5.87 -7.05
CA TRP A 222 0.43 -5.41 -8.41
C TRP A 222 -0.55 -4.23 -8.43
N LYS A 223 -1.66 -4.34 -7.70
CA LYS A 223 -2.69 -3.30 -7.63
C LYS A 223 -2.12 -1.99 -7.10
N THR A 224 -1.34 -2.03 -6.02
CA THR A 224 -0.73 -0.85 -5.39
C THR A 224 0.44 -0.31 -6.21
N GLY A 225 1.25 -1.20 -6.81
CA GLY A 225 2.38 -0.81 -7.66
C GLY A 225 1.92 -0.06 -8.91
N ILE A 226 0.92 -0.60 -9.63
CA ILE A 226 0.42 0.01 -10.85
C ILE A 226 -0.35 1.28 -10.59
N ARG A 227 -1.30 1.27 -9.65
CA ARG A 227 -2.16 2.44 -9.42
C ARG A 227 -1.33 3.67 -9.06
N THR A 228 -0.43 3.53 -8.08
CA THR A 228 0.41 4.64 -7.62
C THR A 228 1.52 4.96 -8.62
N GLY A 229 2.08 3.95 -9.29
CA GLY A 229 3.11 4.13 -10.33
C GLY A 229 2.59 4.88 -11.57
N ILE A 230 1.39 4.54 -12.06
CA ILE A 230 0.77 5.27 -13.19
C ILE A 230 0.40 6.68 -12.77
N SER A 231 -0.20 6.85 -11.58
CA SER A 231 -0.62 8.17 -11.10
C SER A 231 0.58 9.11 -10.94
N SER A 232 1.70 8.62 -10.38
CA SER A 232 2.95 9.39 -10.29
C SER A 232 3.54 9.74 -11.66
N LEU A 233 3.53 8.81 -12.63
CA LEU A 233 3.96 9.11 -14.00
C LEU A 233 3.11 10.19 -14.67
N LEU A 234 1.79 10.10 -14.55
CA LEU A 234 0.87 11.10 -15.12
C LEU A 234 1.10 12.48 -14.50
N LEU A 235 1.28 12.53 -13.17
CA LEU A 235 1.62 13.77 -12.48
C LEU A 235 2.98 14.31 -12.96
N ALA A 236 4.01 13.47 -13.03
CA ALA A 236 5.34 13.85 -13.49
C ALA A 236 5.28 14.49 -14.88
N ILE A 237 4.55 13.88 -15.82
CA ILE A 237 4.35 14.41 -17.17
C ILE A 237 3.63 15.77 -17.11
N GLY A 238 2.49 15.85 -16.41
CA GLY A 238 1.71 17.09 -16.33
C GLY A 238 2.51 18.25 -15.77
N TYR A 239 3.20 18.03 -14.65
CA TYR A 239 4.03 19.04 -14.00
C TYR A 239 5.25 19.44 -14.83
N SER A 240 5.90 18.48 -15.50
CA SER A 240 7.05 18.75 -16.36
C SER A 240 6.66 19.57 -17.59
N VAL A 241 5.53 19.25 -18.23
CA VAL A 241 5.02 20.00 -19.39
C VAL A 241 4.65 21.43 -18.98
N ILE A 242 3.89 21.60 -17.89
CA ILE A 242 3.50 22.93 -17.39
C ILE A 242 4.74 23.75 -17.01
N GLY A 243 5.69 23.16 -16.28
CA GLY A 243 6.91 23.83 -15.83
C GLY A 243 7.80 24.25 -17.00
N TRP A 244 8.09 23.33 -17.92
CA TRP A 244 8.95 23.59 -19.08
C TRP A 244 8.33 24.63 -20.02
N MET A 245 7.07 24.46 -20.38
CA MET A 245 6.38 25.36 -21.31
C MET A 245 6.21 26.75 -20.70
N GLY A 246 5.88 26.83 -19.41
CA GLY A 246 5.75 28.06 -18.67
C GLY A 246 7.07 28.84 -18.56
N LEU A 247 8.16 28.18 -18.15
CA LEU A 247 9.48 28.80 -18.06
C LEU A 247 9.96 29.31 -19.43
N ARG A 248 9.77 28.53 -20.50
CA ARG A 248 10.12 28.95 -21.86
C ARG A 248 9.30 30.16 -22.32
N SER A 249 8.02 30.23 -21.97
CA SER A 249 7.16 31.38 -22.31
C SER A 249 7.51 32.69 -21.60
N LEU A 250 8.24 32.61 -20.48
CA LEU A 250 8.71 33.78 -19.73
C LEU A 250 10.14 34.19 -20.10
N ALA A 251 10.88 33.31 -20.78
CA ALA A 251 12.27 33.50 -21.16
C ALA A 251 12.44 33.94 -22.63
N GLY A 252 11.44 33.73 -23.48
CA GLY A 252 11.36 34.22 -24.86
C GLY A 252 10.43 35.41 -24.97
#